data_AF-A0A7M4CJK1-F1
#
_entry.id   AF-A0A7M4CJK1-F1
#
_cell.length_a   1.000
_cell.length_b   1.000
_cell.length_c   1.000
_cell.angle_alpha   90.00
_cell.angle_beta   90.00
_cell.angle_gamma   90.00
#
_symmetry.space_group_name_H-M   'P 1'
#
loop_
_entity.id
_entity.type
_entity.pdbx_description
1 polymer ?
#
loop_
_entity_poly.entity_id
_entity_poly.type
_entity_poly.pdbx_seq_one_letter_code
_entity_poly.pdbx_strand_id
1 'polypeptide(L)'
;MALSVAMIVPAFADVHGGWDEDTGYFKTKLVNRDSLNIKLSAQNDPKHTGKREREDIDGTTNYRAHGWTTWVDVYHYTRARMEERNIFGQLKRVLTDSGQQYGTSGTEAKSPWWPFDPDVNEKARTYYGRP
;
A
#
# COMPACT_ATOMS: atom_id res chain seq x y z
N MET A 1 31.27 -9.12 -29.16
CA MET A 1 30.46 -8.09 -28.47
C MET A 1 29.49 -8.83 -27.55
N ALA A 2 29.76 -8.89 -26.25
CA ALA A 2 28.82 -9.48 -25.30
C ALA A 2 27.84 -8.38 -24.87
N LEU A 3 26.58 -8.52 -25.25
CA LEU A 3 25.51 -7.63 -24.80
C LEU A 3 25.21 -8.00 -23.35
N SER A 4 25.68 -7.19 -22.40
CA SER A 4 25.33 -7.36 -20.99
C SER A 4 23.91 -6.84 -20.80
N VAL A 5 22.95 -7.75 -20.66
CA VAL A 5 21.58 -7.40 -20.26
C VAL A 5 21.61 -7.21 -18.74
N ALA A 6 21.58 -5.95 -18.29
CA ALA A 6 21.34 -5.66 -16.88
C ALA A 6 19.92 -6.10 -16.52
N MET A 7 19.78 -7.24 -15.84
CA MET A 7 18.53 -7.56 -15.15
C MET A 7 18.33 -6.52 -14.05
N ILE A 8 17.37 -5.61 -14.25
CA ILE A 8 16.85 -4.77 -13.18
C ILE A 8 16.13 -5.71 -12.22
N VAL A 9 16.81 -6.10 -11.14
CA VAL A 9 16.14 -6.76 -10.02
C VAL A 9 15.23 -5.69 -9.42
N PRO A 10 13.89 -5.88 -9.41
CA PRO A 10 13.03 -4.93 -8.73
C PRO A 10 13.46 -4.90 -7.26
N ALA A 11 13.84 -3.74 -6.74
CA ALA A 11 13.97 -3.55 -5.31
C ALA A 11 12.60 -3.85 -4.69
N PHE A 12 12.49 -4.96 -3.98
CA PHE A 12 11.27 -5.30 -3.26
C PHE A 12 11.17 -4.32 -2.11
N ALA A 13 10.39 -3.25 -2.27
CA ALA A 13 10.19 -2.31 -1.18
C ALA A 13 9.47 -3.00 -0.03
N ASP A 14 10.03 -2.87 1.17
CA ASP A 14 9.51 -3.51 2.37
C ASP A 14 8.16 -2.89 2.77
N VAL A 15 7.16 -3.74 3.03
CA VAL A 15 5.86 -3.29 3.57
C VAL A 15 5.98 -3.15 5.09
N HIS A 16 6.09 -1.92 5.57
CA HIS A 16 6.19 -1.62 7.01
C HIS A 16 4.83 -1.66 7.71
N GLY A 17 3.74 -1.39 7.00
CA GLY A 17 2.39 -1.41 7.55
C GLY A 17 1.34 -0.93 6.55
N GLY A 18 0.16 -0.61 7.05
CA GLY A 18 -0.94 -0.16 6.22
C GLY A 18 -2.23 0.10 6.97
N TRP A 19 -3.31 0.25 6.23
CA TRP A 19 -4.69 0.33 6.72
C TRP A 19 -5.58 -0.62 5.94
N ASP A 20 -6.49 -1.26 6.65
CA ASP A 20 -7.47 -2.22 6.18
C ASP A 20 -8.87 -1.73 6.53
N GLU A 21 -9.85 -1.88 5.63
CA GLU A 21 -11.20 -1.37 5.90
C GLU A 21 -11.94 -2.08 7.04
N ASP A 22 -11.65 -3.36 7.29
CA ASP A 22 -12.32 -4.17 8.31
C ASP A 22 -11.61 -4.05 9.67
N THR A 23 -10.27 -4.00 9.67
CA THR A 23 -9.45 -4.04 10.89
C THR A 23 -8.74 -2.74 11.23
N GLY A 24 -8.77 -1.75 10.35
CA GLY A 24 -8.07 -0.48 10.51
C GLY A 24 -6.55 -0.60 10.32
N TYR A 25 -5.81 0.19 11.11
CA TYR A 25 -4.35 0.30 10.99
C TYR A 25 -3.63 -1.00 11.39
N PHE A 26 -2.61 -1.38 10.61
CA PHE A 26 -1.73 -2.52 10.91
C PHE A 26 -0.25 -2.17 10.71
N LYS A 27 0.63 -2.80 11.50
CA LYS A 27 2.10 -2.78 11.31
C LYS A 27 2.58 -4.18 10.99
N THR A 28 3.48 -4.30 10.03
CA THR A 28 4.19 -5.55 9.76
C THR A 28 5.31 -5.71 10.78
N LYS A 29 5.42 -6.88 11.43
CA LYS A 29 6.66 -7.24 12.14
C LYS A 29 7.72 -7.56 11.09
N LEU A 30 8.57 -6.59 10.78
CA LEU A 30 9.76 -6.85 9.97
C LEU A 30 10.65 -7.81 10.76
N VAL A 31 10.83 -9.03 10.25
CA VAL A 31 11.83 -9.96 10.80
C VAL A 31 13.18 -9.37 10.41
N ASN A 32 13.81 -8.70 11.37
CA ASN A 32 15.09 -8.01 11.18
C ASN A 32 16.11 -8.98 10.56
N ARG A 33 16.45 -8.79 9.27
CA ARG A 33 17.59 -9.51 8.65
C ARG A 33 18.92 -8.82 8.91
N ASP A 34 18.90 -7.61 9.48
CA ASP A 34 20.10 -6.82 9.73
C ASP A 34 20.22 -6.48 11.22
N SER A 35 20.75 -7.43 11.99
CA SER A 35 21.46 -7.13 13.24
C SER A 35 22.79 -6.43 12.92
N LEU A 36 22.74 -5.21 12.38
CA LEU A 36 23.89 -4.35 12.20
C LEU A 36 23.59 -2.96 12.74
N ASN A 37 24.28 -2.66 13.83
CA ASN A 37 24.28 -1.44 14.63
C ASN A 37 24.39 -0.16 13.79
N ILE A 38 23.27 0.36 13.30
CA ILE A 38 23.15 1.78 12.98
C ILE A 38 22.27 2.38 14.07
N LYS A 39 22.88 3.23 14.91
CA LYS A 39 22.16 4.15 15.80
C LYS A 39 21.31 5.07 14.92
N LEU A 40 20.11 4.62 14.56
CA LEU A 40 19.16 5.39 13.81
C LEU A 40 18.49 6.33 14.81
N SER A 41 18.95 7.58 14.81
CA SER A 41 18.31 8.74 15.46
C SER A 41 16.80 8.56 15.49
N ALA A 42 16.17 8.69 16.66
CA ALA A 42 14.73 8.64 16.91
C ALA A 42 13.91 8.75 15.62
N GLN A 43 13.67 7.60 14.95
CA GLN A 43 12.97 7.64 13.68
C GLN A 43 11.57 8.13 13.98
N ASN A 44 11.19 9.25 13.36
CA ASN A 44 9.81 9.72 13.39
C ASN A 44 8.92 8.56 12.96
N ASP A 45 8.08 8.05 13.87
CA ASP A 45 7.18 6.94 13.56
C ASP A 45 6.28 7.34 12.38
N PRO A 46 6.13 6.49 11.36
CA PRO A 46 5.24 6.78 10.25
C PRO A 46 3.80 6.87 10.77
N LYS A 47 3.10 7.94 10.39
CA LYS A 47 1.66 8.07 10.56
C LYS A 47 1.00 7.69 9.25
N HIS A 48 0.15 6.67 9.27
CA HIS A 48 -0.52 6.19 8.08
C HIS A 48 -2.01 6.05 8.33
N THR A 49 -2.80 6.53 7.38
CA THR A 49 -4.26 6.45 7.38
C THR A 49 -4.75 6.01 6.02
N GLY A 50 -5.89 5.33 6.01
CA GLY A 50 -6.57 4.93 4.79
C GLY A 50 -8.07 5.08 4.95
N LYS A 51 -8.77 5.09 3.81
CA LYS A 51 -10.22 5.00 3.76
C LYS A 51 -10.69 4.39 2.45
N ARG A 52 -11.92 3.88 2.46
CA ARG A 52 -12.70 3.55 1.27
C ARG A 52 -13.51 4.77 0.85
N GLU A 53 -13.35 5.19 -0.40
CA GLU A 53 -14.20 6.22 -0.99
C GLU A 53 -15.29 5.57 -1.84
N ARG A 54 -16.45 6.21 -1.92
CA ARG A 54 -17.62 5.80 -2.70
C ARG A 54 -18.01 6.94 -3.63
N GLU A 55 -18.28 6.63 -4.89
CA GLU A 55 -18.80 7.58 -5.88
C GLU A 55 -19.77 6.85 -6.82
N ASP A 56 -20.85 7.51 -7.23
CA ASP A 56 -21.80 6.98 -8.22
C ASP A 56 -21.44 7.55 -9.60
N ILE A 57 -20.96 6.70 -10.51
CA ILE A 57 -20.48 7.07 -11.86
C ILE A 57 -21.38 6.37 -12.88
N ASP A 58 -22.04 7.15 -13.74
CA ASP A 58 -22.94 6.64 -14.79
C ASP A 58 -24.00 5.64 -14.27
N GLY A 59 -24.54 5.90 -13.07
CA GLY A 59 -25.55 5.05 -12.42
C GLY A 59 -25.00 3.79 -11.73
N THR A 60 -23.68 3.61 -11.70
CA THR A 60 -23.01 2.50 -11.01
C THR A 60 -22.27 3.01 -9.77
N THR A 61 -22.50 2.38 -8.62
CA THR A 61 -21.70 2.66 -7.43
C THR A 61 -20.28 2.13 -7.64
N ASN A 62 -19.29 2.98 -7.40
CA ASN A 62 -17.87 2.69 -7.51
C ASN A 62 -17.18 2.93 -6.18
N TYR A 63 -16.11 2.18 -5.94
CA TYR A 63 -15.28 2.30 -4.75
C TYR A 63 -13.81 2.41 -5.09
N ARG A 64 -13.04 3.12 -4.25
CA ARG A 64 -11.58 3.13 -4.34
C ARG A 64 -10.94 3.18 -2.97
N ALA A 65 -9.72 2.68 -2.88
CA ALA A 65 -8.88 2.86 -1.72
C ALA A 65 -8.12 4.20 -1.84
N HIS A 66 -7.98 4.88 -0.72
CA HIS A 66 -7.25 6.12 -0.62
C HIS A 66 -6.42 6.11 0.67
N GLY A 67 -5.11 6.27 0.56
CA GLY A 67 -4.20 6.27 1.69
C GLY A 67 -3.25 7.45 1.70
N TRP A 68 -2.78 7.79 2.90
CA TRP A 68 -1.77 8.81 3.16
C TRP A 68 -0.75 8.27 4.15
N THR A 69 0.51 8.62 3.93
CA THR A 69 1.58 8.39 4.90
C THR A 69 2.32 9.68 5.14
N THR A 70 2.57 10.00 6.41
CA THR A 70 3.54 11.01 6.81
C THR A 70 4.69 10.30 7.52
N TRP A 71 5.89 10.48 6.99
CA TRP A 71 7.11 9.94 7.55
C TRP A 71 8.24 10.97 7.41
N VAL A 72 8.32 11.85 8.41
CA VAL A 72 9.17 13.05 8.39
C VAL A 72 10.62 12.69 8.07
N ASP A 73 11.15 13.34 7.02
CA ASP A 73 12.51 13.20 6.49
C ASP A 73 12.87 11.80 5.97
N VAL A 74 11.87 10.94 5.74
CA VAL A 74 12.06 9.60 5.18
C VAL A 74 11.49 9.52 3.78
N TYR A 75 12.29 9.02 2.84
CA TYR A 75 11.83 8.60 1.52
C TYR A 75 11.09 7.26 1.64
N HIS A 76 9.80 7.27 1.31
CA HIS A 76 8.90 6.14 1.49
C HIS A 76 7.84 6.13 0.39
N TYR A 77 6.98 5.11 0.38
CA TYR A 77 5.82 5.04 -0.51
C TYR A 77 4.52 4.89 0.26
N THR A 78 3.43 5.30 -0.40
CA THR A 78 2.06 4.85 -0.12
C THR A 78 1.52 4.10 -1.33
N ARG A 79 0.72 3.05 -1.11
CA ARG A 79 0.03 2.29 -2.16
C ARG A 79 -1.41 2.05 -1.73
N ALA A 80 -2.35 2.22 -2.64
CA ALA A 80 -3.77 1.99 -2.41
C ALA A 80 -4.31 0.94 -3.38
N ARG A 81 -5.10 0.01 -2.86
CA ARG A 81 -5.67 -1.11 -3.62
C ARG A 81 -7.11 -1.40 -3.24
N MET A 82 -7.91 -1.71 -4.25
CA MET A 82 -9.10 -2.53 -4.07
C MET A 82 -8.69 -3.99 -4.23
N GLU A 83 -9.06 -4.82 -3.28
CA GLU A 83 -8.65 -6.21 -3.21
C GLU A 83 -9.86 -7.11 -2.97
N GLU A 84 -9.97 -8.19 -3.73
CA GLU A 84 -10.92 -9.25 -3.43
C GLU A 84 -10.35 -10.13 -2.32
N ARG A 85 -11.12 -10.35 -1.26
CA ARG A 85 -10.73 -11.13 -0.10
C ARG A 85 -11.51 -12.44 -0.05
N ASN A 86 -10.83 -13.55 0.22
CA ASN A 86 -11.51 -14.83 0.43
C ASN A 86 -12.21 -14.86 1.81
N ILE A 87 -12.94 -15.95 2.09
CA ILE A 87 -13.66 -16.16 3.36
C ILE A 87 -12.76 -16.15 4.61
N PHE A 88 -11.45 -16.31 4.44
CA PHE A 88 -10.46 -16.25 5.52
C PHE A 88 -9.79 -14.88 5.63
N GLY A 89 -10.28 -13.87 4.91
CA GLY A 89 -9.71 -12.53 4.87
C GLY A 89 -8.35 -12.46 4.16
N GLN A 90 -7.94 -13.49 3.42
CA GLN A 90 -6.71 -13.49 2.64
C GLN A 90 -6.93 -12.86 1.27
N LEU A 91 -5.89 -12.25 0.71
CA LEU A 91 -5.92 -11.69 -0.63
C LEU A 91 -6.21 -12.81 -1.64
N LYS A 92 -7.32 -12.70 -2.37
CA LYS A 92 -7.65 -13.56 -3.50
C LYS A 92 -7.15 -12.95 -4.82
N ARG A 93 -7.42 -11.66 -5.02
CA ARG A 93 -7.07 -10.94 -6.26
C ARG A 93 -6.95 -9.44 -6.00
N VAL A 94 -6.03 -8.76 -6.68
CA VAL A 94 -5.99 -7.30 -6.73
C VAL A 94 -6.94 -6.84 -7.84
N LEU A 95 -7.92 -6.01 -7.50
CA LEU A 95 -8.92 -5.49 -8.42
C LEU A 95 -8.42 -4.21 -9.10
N THR A 96 -7.93 -3.26 -8.30
CA THR A 96 -7.28 -2.04 -8.76
C THR A 96 -6.07 -1.71 -7.90
N ASP A 97 -5.06 -1.08 -8.50
CA ASP A 97 -3.79 -0.78 -7.84
C ASP A 97 -3.27 0.59 -8.28
N SER A 98 -2.94 1.44 -7.31
CA SER A 98 -2.31 2.74 -7.58
C SER A 98 -0.84 2.63 -8.01
N GLY A 99 -0.21 1.47 -7.84
CA GLY A 99 1.23 1.37 -7.76
C GLY A 99 1.78 2.04 -6.49
N GLN A 100 3.09 2.00 -6.31
CA GLN A 100 3.77 2.67 -5.19
C GLN A 100 3.99 4.14 -5.55
N GLN A 101 3.39 5.03 -4.77
CA GLN A 101 3.56 6.48 -4.89
C GLN A 101 4.64 6.91 -3.90
N TYR A 102 5.81 7.25 -4.42
CA TYR A 102 6.98 7.60 -3.60
C TYR A 102 7.08 9.09 -3.32
N GLY A 103 7.72 9.44 -2.21
CA GLY A 103 7.97 10.82 -1.81
C GLY A 103 8.74 10.89 -0.49
N THR A 104 9.15 12.11 -0.13
CA THR A 104 9.82 12.40 1.14
C THR A 104 8.86 13.11 2.08
N SER A 105 8.86 12.76 3.37
CA SER A 105 8.01 13.35 4.42
C SER A 105 6.52 13.06 4.30
N GLY A 106 5.94 13.02 3.10
CA GLY A 106 4.55 12.66 2.87
C GLY A 106 4.31 12.00 1.51
N THR A 107 3.39 11.04 1.47
CA THR A 107 2.91 10.39 0.24
C THR A 107 1.39 10.16 0.31
N GLU A 108 0.73 10.22 -0.84
CA GLU A 108 -0.70 9.97 -1.02
C GLU A 108 -0.89 9.01 -2.19
N ALA A 109 -1.81 8.05 -2.08
CA ALA A 109 -2.14 7.16 -3.17
C ALA A 109 -3.65 6.89 -3.24
N LYS A 110 -4.18 6.89 -4.46
CA LYS A 110 -5.58 6.55 -4.78
C LYS A 110 -5.56 5.41 -5.79
N SER A 111 -6.30 4.34 -5.51
CA SER A 111 -6.53 3.33 -6.53
C SER A 111 -7.48 3.88 -7.60
N PRO A 112 -7.46 3.34 -8.82
CA PRO A 112 -8.57 3.49 -9.74
C PRO A 112 -9.90 3.07 -9.10
N TRP A 113 -10.99 3.66 -9.57
CA TRP A 113 -12.35 3.29 -9.20
C TRP A 113 -12.65 1.86 -9.65
N TRP A 114 -13.25 1.08 -8.76
CA TRP A 114 -13.76 -0.26 -9.00
C TRP A 114 -15.29 -0.24 -8.95
N PRO A 115 -16.00 -0.68 -10.00
CA PRO A 115 -17.45 -0.78 -9.96
C PRO A 115 -17.88 -1.85 -8.95
N PHE A 116 -18.89 -1.55 -8.15
CA PHE A 116 -19.45 -2.48 -7.18
C PHE A 116 -19.95 -3.75 -7.88
N ASP A 117 -19.58 -4.90 -7.34
CA ASP A 117 -20.00 -6.21 -7.82
C ASP A 117 -20.46 -7.03 -6.61
N PRO A 118 -21.76 -7.38 -6.51
CA PRO A 118 -22.30 -8.09 -5.35
C PRO A 118 -21.73 -9.49 -5.15
N ASP A 119 -21.11 -10.08 -6.19
CA ASP A 119 -20.48 -11.41 -6.13
C ASP A 119 -19.00 -11.35 -5.72
N VAL A 120 -18.45 -10.14 -5.53
CA VAL A 120 -17.07 -9.90 -5.14
C VAL A 120 -17.05 -9.39 -3.70
N ASN A 121 -16.16 -9.96 -2.88
CA ASN A 121 -15.88 -9.42 -1.55
C ASN A 121 -14.74 -8.39 -1.67
N GLU A 122 -15.03 -7.23 -2.28
CA GLU A 122 -14.02 -6.20 -2.47
C GLU A 122 -13.75 -5.40 -1.19
N LYS A 123 -12.47 -5.22 -0.89
CA LYS A 123 -11.96 -4.54 0.30
C LYS A 123 -10.91 -3.51 -0.08
N ALA A 124 -11.02 -2.32 0.48
CA ALA A 124 -10.04 -1.26 0.38
C ALA A 124 -8.89 -1.53 1.35
N ARG A 125 -7.65 -1.55 0.83
CA ARG A 125 -6.44 -1.59 1.63
C ARG A 125 -5.42 -0.59 1.13
N THR A 126 -4.64 -0.08 2.07
CA THR A 126 -3.54 0.84 1.79
C THR A 126 -2.30 0.36 2.52
N TYR A 127 -1.14 0.65 1.96
CA TYR A 127 0.15 0.15 2.40
C TYR A 127 1.14 1.28 2.40
N TYR A 128 2.11 1.20 3.30
CA TYR A 128 3.29 2.05 3.26
C TYR A 128 4.55 1.24 3.54
N GLY A 129 5.66 1.79 3.09
CA GLY A 129 6.95 1.13 3.17
C GLY A 129 8.04 2.00 2.59
N ARG A 130 9.26 1.47 2.55
CA ARG A 130 10.41 2.14 1.95
C ARG A 130 11.23 1.12 1.17
N PRO A 131 12.08 1.58 0.23
CA PRO A 131 12.97 0.70 -0.53
C PRO A 131 13.88 -0.14 0.35
#